data_AF-A0A9E5LQK8-F1
#
_entry.id   AF-A0A9E5LQK8-F1
#
_cell.length_a   1.000
_cell.length_b   1.000
_cell.length_c   1.000
_cell.angle_alpha   90.00
_cell.angle_beta   90.00
_cell.angle_gamma   90.00
#
_symmetry.space_group_name_H-M   'P 1'
#
loop_
_entity.id
_entity.type
_entity.pdbx_description
1 polymer ?
#
loop_
_entity_poly.entity_id
_entity_poly.type
_entity_poly.pdbx_seq_one_letter_code
_entity_poly.pdbx_strand_id
1 'polypeptide(L)'
;MLAPPFTPFEQLQHSLQDRGYAVLSPDSLSQLVKVHLGDLQNLKSYWNNLPRDPYLKDGGRYRFRRHGSYVINSGQVELAPHRAHWQSVDYNALHGGIERWFEPLEPALQANQNWQNDAKMIHETTPIQPIGSYGYRDTLVVTFRHNGFQEPPHRQDQ
;
A
#
# COMPACT_ATOMS: atom_id res chain seq x y z
N MET A 1 -5.92 -26.84 -2.04
CA MET A 1 -5.15 -25.60 -2.29
C MET A 1 -3.78 -25.77 -1.65
N LEU A 2 -2.71 -25.44 -2.36
CA LEU A 2 -1.36 -25.40 -1.77
C LEU A 2 -1.25 -24.13 -0.92
N ALA A 3 -0.80 -24.27 0.33
CA ALA A 3 -0.49 -23.11 1.16
C ALA A 3 0.68 -22.32 0.54
N PRO A 4 0.68 -20.97 0.62
CA PRO A 4 1.82 -20.18 0.21
C PRO A 4 3.09 -20.61 0.96
N PRO A 5 4.28 -20.45 0.36
CA PRO A 5 5.54 -20.73 1.05
C PRO A 5 5.84 -19.62 2.06
N PHE A 6 5.18 -19.68 3.23
CA PHE A 6 5.37 -18.69 4.29
C PHE A 6 6.80 -18.73 4.84
N THR A 7 7.40 -17.55 5.00
CA THR A 7 8.63 -17.34 5.74
C THR A 7 8.33 -17.48 7.24
N PRO A 8 9.03 -18.37 7.96
CA PRO A 8 8.92 -18.43 9.42
C PRO A 8 9.28 -17.08 10.05
N PHE A 9 8.58 -16.71 11.12
CA PHE A 9 8.68 -15.37 11.70
C PHE A 9 10.12 -15.04 12.14
N GLU A 10 10.82 -16.01 12.71
CA GLU A 10 12.21 -15.92 13.14
C GLU A 10 13.21 -15.73 11.98
N GLN A 11 12.82 -16.03 10.74
CA GLN A 11 13.64 -15.85 9.55
C GLN A 11 13.29 -14.59 8.76
N LEU A 12 12.33 -13.78 9.21
CA LEU A 12 11.84 -12.60 8.48
C LEU A 12 12.99 -11.65 8.11
N GLN A 13 13.82 -11.27 9.08
CA GLN A 13 14.94 -10.35 8.85
C GLN A 13 15.96 -10.92 7.86
N HIS A 14 16.34 -12.19 8.03
CA HIS A 14 17.28 -12.85 7.13
C HIS A 14 16.73 -12.93 5.70
N SER A 15 15.45 -13.27 5.54
CA SER A 15 14.79 -13.34 4.24
C SER A 15 14.78 -11.99 3.51
N LEU A 16 14.51 -10.90 4.24
CA LEU A 16 14.54 -9.55 3.67
C LEU A 16 15.96 -9.15 3.27
N GLN A 17 16.98 -9.48 4.07
CA GLN A 17 18.37 -9.16 3.77
C GLN A 17 18.94 -9.95 2.58
N ASP A 18 18.61 -11.24 2.51
CA ASP A 18 19.18 -12.16 1.51
C ASP A 18 18.40 -12.11 0.18
N ARG A 19 17.07 -12.10 0.24
CA ARG A 19 16.20 -12.25 -0.94
C ARG A 19 15.49 -10.97 -1.35
N GLY A 20 15.49 -9.95 -0.48
CA GLY A 20 14.75 -8.71 -0.70
C GLY A 20 13.24 -8.80 -0.47
N TYR A 21 12.69 -9.96 -0.08
CA TYR A 21 11.27 -10.16 0.21
C TYR A 21 11.02 -11.25 1.26
N ALA A 22 9.81 -11.29 1.83
CA ALA A 22 9.32 -12.36 2.70
C ALA A 22 7.80 -12.53 2.56
N VAL A 23 7.29 -13.75 2.75
CA VAL A 23 5.85 -14.03 2.70
C VAL A 23 5.38 -14.36 4.12
N LEU A 24 4.57 -13.50 4.73
CA LEU A 24 4.10 -13.73 6.10
C LEU A 24 2.76 -14.48 6.12
N SER A 25 2.64 -15.41 7.07
CA SER A 25 1.33 -15.97 7.42
C SER A 25 0.46 -14.92 8.13
N PRO A 26 -0.88 -15.07 8.15
CA PRO A 26 -1.75 -14.18 8.91
C PRO A 26 -1.37 -14.08 10.40
N ASP A 27 -0.96 -15.21 11.02
CA ASP A 27 -0.54 -15.25 12.41
C ASP A 27 0.80 -14.54 12.62
N SER A 28 1.77 -14.74 11.72
CA SER A 28 3.06 -14.04 11.77
C SER A 28 2.91 -12.54 11.57
N LEU A 29 1.99 -12.11 10.70
CA LEU A 29 1.62 -10.69 10.55
C LEU A 29 1.01 -10.16 11.86
N SER A 30 0.02 -10.86 12.42
CA SER A 30 -0.62 -10.50 13.68
C SER A 30 0.38 -10.37 14.84
N GLN A 31 1.37 -11.28 14.90
CA GLN A 31 2.47 -11.22 15.86
C GLN A 31 3.39 -10.02 15.63
N LEU A 32 3.81 -9.77 14.38
CA LEU A 32 4.71 -8.66 14.07
C LEU A 32 4.08 -7.32 14.48
N VAL A 33 2.83 -7.14 14.09
CA VAL A 33 2.10 -5.88 14.24
C VAL A 33 1.39 -5.78 15.59
N LYS A 34 1.39 -6.84 16.41
CA LYS A 34 0.74 -6.86 17.72
C LYS A 34 -0.72 -6.39 17.65
N VAL A 35 -1.47 -6.92 16.68
CA VAL A 35 -2.93 -6.70 16.50
C VAL A 35 -3.58 -8.05 16.36
N HIS A 36 -4.72 -8.24 17.04
CA HIS A 36 -5.48 -9.46 16.91
C HIS A 36 -5.93 -9.67 15.46
N LEU A 37 -5.88 -10.91 14.97
CA LEU A 37 -6.18 -11.22 13.57
C LEU A 37 -7.58 -10.75 13.15
N GLY A 38 -8.57 -10.86 14.04
CA GLY A 38 -9.94 -10.38 13.77
C GLY A 38 -10.00 -8.88 13.51
N ASP A 39 -9.18 -8.08 14.18
CA ASP A 39 -9.15 -6.62 13.98
C ASP A 39 -8.49 -6.25 12.65
N LEU A 40 -7.45 -6.99 12.24
CA LEU A 40 -6.86 -6.86 10.90
C LEU A 40 -7.87 -7.24 9.81
N GLN A 41 -8.67 -8.28 10.04
CA GLN A 41 -9.71 -8.69 9.10
C GLN A 41 -10.81 -7.63 8.94
N ASN A 42 -11.13 -6.89 10.00
CA ASN A 42 -12.12 -5.81 9.94
C ASN A 42 -11.72 -4.69 8.98
N LEU A 43 -10.42 -4.48 8.73
CA LEU A 43 -9.94 -3.50 7.76
C LEU A 43 -10.42 -3.81 6.33
N LYS A 44 -10.70 -5.08 5.99
CA LYS A 44 -11.21 -5.46 4.66
C LYS A 44 -12.50 -4.75 4.28
N SER A 45 -13.30 -4.33 5.26
CA SER A 45 -14.56 -3.61 5.01
C SER A 45 -14.36 -2.32 4.21
N TYR A 46 -13.22 -1.64 4.37
CA TYR A 46 -12.91 -0.40 3.63
C TYR A 46 -12.63 -0.64 2.14
N TRP A 47 -12.41 -1.88 1.70
CA TRP A 47 -12.28 -2.21 0.28
C TRP A 47 -13.62 -2.24 -0.45
N ASN A 48 -14.73 -2.45 0.28
CA ASN A 48 -16.06 -2.54 -0.31
C ASN A 48 -16.56 -1.21 -0.92
N ASN A 49 -15.93 -0.09 -0.57
CA ASN A 49 -16.35 1.26 -0.96
C ASN A 49 -15.23 2.06 -1.62
N LEU A 50 -14.34 1.36 -2.32
CA LEU A 50 -13.33 2.01 -3.15
C LEU A 50 -13.97 2.61 -4.41
N PRO A 51 -13.71 3.88 -4.74
CA PRO A 51 -14.19 4.49 -5.97
C PRO A 51 -13.36 4.00 -7.15
N ARG A 52 -13.95 4.03 -8.34
CA ARG A 52 -13.27 3.65 -9.58
C ARG A 52 -12.04 4.53 -9.80
N ASP A 53 -10.94 3.93 -10.27
CA ASP A 53 -9.75 4.65 -10.72
C ASP A 53 -10.06 5.43 -12.03
N PRO A 54 -10.00 6.78 -12.03
CA PRO A 54 -10.30 7.59 -13.21
C PRO A 54 -9.14 7.66 -14.21
N TYR A 55 -7.95 7.16 -13.86
CA TYR A 55 -6.72 7.23 -14.67
C TYR A 55 -6.41 5.94 -15.44
N LEU A 56 -7.36 5.00 -15.52
CA LEU A 56 -7.25 3.82 -16.38
C LEU A 56 -7.34 4.23 -17.86
N LYS A 57 -6.23 4.12 -18.60
CA LYS A 57 -6.14 4.51 -20.02
C LYS A 57 -6.75 3.49 -20.98
N ASP A 58 -6.93 2.25 -20.55
CA ASP A 58 -7.47 1.15 -21.36
C ASP A 58 -9.01 1.10 -21.38
N GLY A 59 -9.67 2.08 -20.75
CA GLY A 59 -11.13 2.07 -20.58
C GLY A 59 -11.64 1.02 -19.59
N GLY A 60 -10.73 0.27 -18.95
CA GLY A 60 -11.03 -0.78 -17.99
C GLY A 60 -11.85 -0.27 -16.81
N ARG A 61 -12.71 -1.15 -16.29
CA ARG A 61 -13.57 -0.87 -15.12
C ARG A 61 -13.18 -1.68 -13.88
N TYR A 62 -11.97 -2.22 -13.86
CA TYR A 62 -11.55 -3.25 -12.91
C TYR A 62 -10.70 -2.73 -11.74
N ARG A 63 -10.27 -1.46 -11.75
CA ARG A 63 -9.43 -0.88 -10.69
C ARG A 63 -10.18 0.16 -9.90
N PHE A 64 -10.17 0.01 -8.58
CA PHE A 64 -10.80 0.89 -7.61
C PHE A 64 -9.77 1.24 -6.54
N ARG A 65 -9.68 2.52 -6.16
CA ARG A 65 -8.63 2.97 -5.22
C ARG A 65 -8.92 4.31 -4.56
N ARG A 66 -8.39 4.43 -3.35
CA ARG A 66 -8.19 5.68 -2.62
C ARG A 66 -6.69 5.91 -2.42
N HIS A 67 -6.29 7.13 -2.07
CA HIS A 67 -4.92 7.49 -1.77
C HIS A 67 -4.84 8.33 -0.49
N GLY A 68 -3.88 7.99 0.37
CA GLY A 68 -3.47 8.79 1.51
C GLY A 68 -1.94 8.79 1.59
N SER A 69 -1.37 9.88 2.09
CA SER A 69 0.06 10.01 2.33
C SER A 69 0.27 10.24 3.81
N TYR A 70 1.25 9.56 4.41
CA TYR A 70 1.59 9.69 5.81
C TYR A 70 3.05 10.09 5.94
N VAL A 71 3.36 10.89 6.95
CA VAL A 71 4.72 11.18 7.38
C VAL A 71 4.95 10.45 8.69
N ILE A 72 6.06 9.72 8.75
CA ILE A 72 6.46 8.95 9.93
C ILE A 72 7.69 9.63 10.53
N ASN A 73 7.55 10.14 11.74
CA ASN A 73 8.61 10.84 12.47
C ASN A 73 8.69 10.31 13.90
N SER A 74 9.84 9.75 14.28
CA SER A 74 10.12 9.35 15.68
C SER A 74 9.01 8.48 16.31
N GLY A 75 8.41 7.57 15.53
CA GLY A 75 7.34 6.68 15.98
C GLY A 75 5.93 7.29 15.98
N GLN A 76 5.76 8.52 15.49
CA GLN A 76 4.46 9.13 15.20
C GLN A 76 4.11 8.97 13.74
N VAL A 77 2.84 8.63 13.46
CA VAL A 77 2.26 8.60 12.11
C VAL A 77 1.33 9.79 11.99
N GLU A 78 1.63 10.67 11.05
CA GLU A 78 0.81 11.85 10.78
C GLU A 78 0.28 11.79 9.35
N LEU A 79 -1.01 12.05 9.18
CA LEU A 79 -1.60 12.17 7.85
C LEU A 79 -1.11 13.46 7.20
N ALA A 80 -0.45 13.35 6.05
CA ALA A 80 -0.10 14.49 5.24
C ALA A 80 -1.34 15.08 4.55
N PRO A 81 -1.33 16.39 4.22
CA PRO A 81 -2.38 16.98 3.39
C PRO A 81 -2.64 16.16 2.14
N HIS A 82 -3.92 16.07 1.73
CA HIS A 82 -4.29 15.33 0.55
C HIS A 82 -3.52 15.84 -0.67
N ARG A 83 -2.85 14.92 -1.36
CA ARG A 83 -1.90 15.25 -2.44
C ARG A 83 -1.97 14.23 -3.56
N ALA A 84 -1.56 14.67 -4.74
CA ALA A 84 -1.45 13.81 -5.90
C ALA A 84 -0.45 12.68 -5.66
N HIS A 85 -0.77 11.51 -6.19
CA HIS A 85 0.23 10.47 -6.42
C HIS A 85 0.97 10.80 -7.72
N TRP A 86 2.26 11.10 -7.61
CA TRP A 86 3.14 11.34 -8.76
C TRP A 86 4.23 10.27 -8.81
N GLN A 87 4.52 9.82 -10.03
CA GLN A 87 5.62 8.89 -10.32
C GLN A 87 6.40 9.45 -11.51
N SER A 88 7.72 9.39 -11.48
CA SER A 88 8.54 9.78 -12.63
C SER A 88 8.31 8.84 -13.81
N VAL A 89 8.63 9.32 -15.03
CA VAL A 89 8.62 8.47 -16.23
C VAL A 89 9.69 7.37 -16.16
N ASP A 90 10.80 7.61 -15.45
CA ASP A 90 11.84 6.59 -15.23
C ASP A 90 11.33 5.44 -14.35
N TYR A 91 10.47 5.75 -13.38
CA TYR A 91 9.88 4.75 -12.49
C TYR A 91 8.68 4.04 -13.13
N ASN A 92 7.88 4.77 -13.90
CA ASN A 92 6.70 4.23 -14.56
C ASN A 92 6.64 4.72 -16.01
N ALA A 93 7.30 4.03 -16.93
CA ALA A 93 7.39 4.48 -18.33
C ALA A 93 6.01 4.62 -19.01
N LEU A 94 5.01 3.82 -18.61
CA LEU A 94 3.67 3.84 -19.19
C LEU A 94 2.82 5.03 -18.71
N HIS A 95 3.07 5.46 -17.47
CA HIS A 95 2.12 6.25 -16.69
C HIS A 95 2.80 7.31 -15.80
N GLY A 96 4.10 7.51 -15.87
CA GLY A 96 4.82 8.54 -15.13
C GLY A 96 4.58 9.93 -15.69
N GLY A 97 5.08 10.95 -14.99
CA GLY A 97 5.07 12.35 -15.45
C GLY A 97 3.74 13.07 -15.30
N ILE A 98 2.69 12.43 -14.78
CA ILE A 98 1.40 13.07 -14.49
C ILE A 98 1.06 12.98 -13.00
N GLU A 99 0.40 14.02 -12.50
CA GLU A 99 -0.21 14.02 -11.18
C GLU A 99 -1.53 13.25 -11.20
N ARG A 100 -1.73 12.37 -10.23
CA ARG A 100 -2.99 11.64 -10.04
C ARG A 100 -3.65 11.98 -8.71
N TRP A 101 -4.76 12.69 -8.79
CA TRP A 101 -5.63 12.98 -7.67
C TRP A 101 -6.65 11.85 -7.54
N PHE A 102 -6.35 10.90 -6.66
CA PHE A 102 -7.30 9.85 -6.27
C PHE A 102 -8.13 10.32 -5.08
N GLU A 103 -9.31 9.76 -4.90
CA GLU A 103 -10.13 10.04 -3.72
C GLU A 103 -9.37 9.75 -2.40
N PRO A 104 -9.55 10.58 -1.35
CA PRO A 104 -8.87 10.38 -0.07
C PRO A 104 -9.32 9.09 0.62
N LEU A 105 -8.52 8.61 1.57
CA LEU A 105 -8.92 7.52 2.47
C LEU A 105 -10.21 7.89 3.22
N GLU A 106 -11.02 6.91 3.60
CA GLU A 106 -12.22 7.18 4.40
C GLU A 106 -11.85 7.71 5.79
N PRO A 107 -12.58 8.70 6.34
CA PRO A 107 -12.29 9.23 7.68
C PRO A 107 -12.27 8.15 8.77
N ALA A 108 -13.14 7.15 8.67
CA ALA A 108 -13.18 6.03 9.62
C ALA A 108 -11.93 5.14 9.54
N LEU A 109 -11.38 4.91 8.34
CA LEU A 109 -10.10 4.22 8.16
C LEU A 109 -8.95 5.07 8.74
N GLN A 110 -8.96 6.37 8.46
CA GLN A 110 -7.96 7.30 9.01
C GLN A 110 -8.02 7.36 10.54
N ALA A 111 -9.18 7.22 11.17
CA ALA A 111 -9.29 7.20 12.63
C ALA A 111 -9.03 5.83 13.26
N ASN A 112 -8.84 4.77 12.45
CA ASN A 112 -8.68 3.42 12.96
C ASN A 112 -7.28 3.22 13.59
N GLN A 113 -7.24 2.83 14.86
CA GLN A 113 -5.98 2.64 15.59
C GLN A 113 -5.11 1.49 15.07
N ASN A 114 -5.72 0.48 14.45
CA ASN A 114 -5.00 -0.63 13.82
C ASN A 114 -4.42 -0.23 12.46
N TRP A 115 -4.90 0.89 11.89
CA TRP A 115 -4.35 1.51 10.68
C TRP A 115 -3.25 2.54 11.00
N GLN A 116 -3.44 3.37 12.04
CA GLN A 116 -2.56 4.51 12.37
C GLN A 116 -1.27 4.15 13.13
N ASN A 117 -0.91 2.89 13.24
CA ASN A 117 0.21 2.48 14.09
C ASN A 117 1.41 2.06 13.25
N ASP A 118 2.47 2.86 13.30
CA ASP A 118 3.68 2.67 12.49
C ASP A 118 4.38 1.34 12.75
N ALA A 119 4.40 0.90 14.01
CA ALA A 119 4.98 -0.38 14.42
C ALA A 119 4.19 -1.59 13.89
N LYS A 120 3.12 -1.34 13.12
CA LYS A 120 2.08 -2.29 12.72
C LYS A 120 1.85 -2.34 11.22
N MET A 121 2.70 -1.70 10.43
CA MET A 121 2.56 -1.64 8.98
C MET A 121 3.73 -2.37 8.29
N ILE A 122 3.42 -3.32 7.42
CA ILE A 122 4.36 -3.96 6.49
C ILE A 122 3.85 -3.72 5.07
N HIS A 123 4.75 -3.53 4.12
CA HIS A 123 4.42 -2.95 2.83
C HIS A 123 5.31 -3.49 1.70
N GLU A 124 4.68 -4.19 0.75
CA GLU A 124 5.26 -4.49 -0.56
C GLU A 124 4.16 -4.99 -1.52
N THR A 125 4.30 -4.68 -2.81
CA THR A 125 3.56 -5.32 -3.90
C THR A 125 4.26 -6.58 -4.41
N THR A 126 3.65 -7.75 -4.21
CA THR A 126 4.05 -8.96 -4.94
C THR A 126 3.45 -8.99 -6.36
N PRO A 127 4.15 -9.59 -7.34
CA PRO A 127 3.58 -9.96 -8.63
C PRO A 127 2.48 -11.03 -8.47
N ILE A 128 1.44 -10.94 -9.28
CA ILE A 128 0.30 -11.86 -9.24
C ILE A 128 0.58 -13.07 -10.13
N GLN A 129 0.36 -14.28 -9.62
CA GLN A 129 0.10 -15.46 -10.45
C GLN A 129 -1.39 -15.83 -10.35
N PRO A 130 -2.14 -15.86 -11.46
CA PRO A 130 -3.54 -16.24 -11.44
C PRO A 130 -3.69 -17.74 -11.17
N ILE A 131 -4.57 -18.08 -10.21
CA ILE A 131 -4.93 -19.47 -9.85
C ILE A 131 -6.36 -19.85 -10.29
N GLY A 132 -7.07 -18.97 -11.02
CA GLY A 132 -8.45 -19.18 -11.45
C GLY A 132 -8.93 -18.20 -12.54
N SER A 133 -10.20 -18.31 -12.94
CA SER A 133 -10.83 -17.56 -14.04
C SER A 133 -11.11 -16.08 -13.74
N TYR A 134 -11.14 -15.71 -12.46
CA TYR A 134 -11.25 -14.33 -11.97
C TYR A 134 -10.24 -14.12 -10.84
N GLY A 135 -9.65 -12.92 -10.77
CA GLY A 135 -8.72 -12.54 -9.71
C GLY A 135 -9.04 -11.14 -9.21
N TYR A 136 -9.20 -10.99 -7.90
CA TYR A 136 -9.17 -9.70 -7.21
C TYR A 136 -7.76 -9.45 -6.70
N ARG A 137 -7.28 -8.22 -6.88
CA ARG A 137 -5.97 -7.77 -6.37
C ARG A 137 -6.21 -6.63 -5.39
N ASP A 138 -6.20 -6.97 -4.12
CA ASP A 138 -6.19 -5.99 -3.05
C ASP A 138 -4.75 -5.59 -2.80
N THR A 139 -4.41 -4.33 -3.05
CA THR A 139 -3.04 -3.84 -2.92
C THR A 139 -3.00 -2.61 -2.04
N LEU A 140 -2.32 -2.76 -0.91
CA LEU A 140 -1.81 -1.63 -0.16
C LEU A 140 -0.39 -1.33 -0.68
N VAL A 141 -0.22 -0.22 -1.37
CA VAL A 141 1.11 0.28 -1.77
C VAL A 141 1.52 1.35 -0.77
N VAL A 142 2.61 1.11 -0.05
CA VAL A 142 3.24 2.12 0.81
C VAL A 142 4.67 2.33 0.31
N THR A 143 5.09 3.59 0.24
CA THR A 143 6.42 3.96 -0.26
C THR A 143 7.14 4.74 0.83
N PHE A 144 8.29 4.22 1.26
CA PHE A 144 9.15 4.88 2.25
C PHE A 144 10.19 5.70 1.51
N ARG A 145 10.34 6.96 1.89
CA ARG A 145 11.32 7.85 1.27
C ARG A 145 11.89 8.78 2.31
N HIS A 146 13.21 8.69 2.48
CA HIS A 146 13.94 9.44 3.51
C HIS A 146 13.87 10.96 3.34
N ASN A 147 13.75 11.45 2.10
CA ASN A 147 13.87 12.87 1.76
C ASN A 147 12.53 13.50 1.32
N GLY A 148 11.41 13.02 1.85
CA GLY A 148 10.07 13.51 1.51
C GLY A 148 9.45 12.82 0.30
N PHE A 149 8.23 13.22 -0.07
CA PHE A 149 7.45 12.54 -1.10
C PHE A 149 8.03 12.73 -2.51
N GLN A 150 7.60 11.89 -3.46
CA GLN A 150 7.82 12.17 -4.87
C GLN A 150 6.91 13.32 -5.31
N GLU A 151 7.50 14.27 -6.05
CA GLU A 151 6.85 15.47 -6.57
C GLU A 151 7.30 15.72 -8.00
N PRO A 152 6.45 16.32 -8.85
CA PRO A 152 6.89 16.84 -10.13
C PRO A 152 8.08 17.79 -9.93
N PRO A 153 9.00 17.88 -10.90
CA PRO A 153 9.99 18.94 -10.88
C PRO A 153 9.26 20.28 -10.73
N HIS A 154 9.76 21.15 -9.83
CA HIS A 154 9.22 22.49 -9.67
C HIS A 154 9.10 23.12 -11.06
N ARG A 155 7.86 23.40 -11.48
CA ARG A 155 7.64 24.19 -12.68
C ARG A 155 8.27 25.55 -12.36
N GLN A 156 9.43 25.83 -12.95
CA GLN A 156 9.93 27.19 -13.03
C GLN A 156 8.96 27.91 -13.96
N ASP A 157 7.85 28.38 -13.40
CA ASP A 157 6.95 29.27 -14.11
C ASP A 157 7.73 30.56 -14.39
N GLN A 158 7.94 30.80 -15.68
CA GLN A 158 8.28 32.09 -16.26
C GLN A 158 7.09 33.04 -16.14
#